data_AF-A0A7S1WAB8-F1
#
_entry.id   AF-A0A7S1WAB8-F1
#
_cell.length_a   1.000
_cell.length_b   1.000
_cell.length_c   1.000
_cell.angle_alpha   90.00
_cell.angle_beta   90.00
_cell.angle_gamma   90.00
#
_symmetry.space_group_name_H-M   'P 1'
#
loop_
_entity.id
_entity.type
_entity.pdbx_description
1 polymer ?
#
loop_
_entity_poly.entity_id
_entity_poly.type
_entity_poly.pdbx_seq_one_letter_code
_entity_poly.pdbx_strand_id
1 'polypeptide(L)'
;SFCTLLADAMFAPTGGDDAASMNAATSALCDVVLLAGGEGANLMPITGGYAKALVPVCNRPLIWFSVKSWVDAGVRHLFICAPAGVLKTLEIELTACTDFNGASFTFIKVAPTPTADNVSAVSGASGASGSEGGTADALRSYFKYKRSLPPTDPHAAKRDVLVASCDTVFAGIDAWGFVRNFYEGFYTAAGLFYSPCTAHDDSGATPTCLAVEPPAASSSDGVMHMRVHFVQPEDELGESTTLPAGAVARRPNLTFTNAFSDAHVYMLQHWVLEHLDFHRDIVSLQHDLFPMLAGRQMPQITKEGLNPPSKRLEVQNGIPTPAALREP
;
A
#
# COMPACT_ATOMS: atom_id res chain seq x y z
N SER A 1 -8.02 -11.95 27.56
CA SER A 1 -8.11 -10.51 27.81
C SER A 1 -7.97 -9.69 26.53
N PHE A 2 -6.91 -9.84 25.73
CA PHE A 2 -6.73 -9.11 24.45
C PHE A 2 -7.80 -9.48 23.39
N CYS A 3 -8.11 -10.77 23.21
CA CYS A 3 -9.17 -11.21 22.30
C CYS A 3 -10.59 -10.80 22.73
N THR A 4 -10.81 -10.57 24.03
CA THR A 4 -12.13 -10.19 24.55
C THR A 4 -12.40 -8.70 24.33
N LEU A 5 -11.38 -7.86 24.50
CA LEU A 5 -11.42 -6.43 24.13
C LEU A 5 -11.54 -6.21 22.63
N LEU A 6 -10.85 -7.03 21.81
CA LEU A 6 -11.00 -7.01 20.36
C LEU A 6 -12.41 -7.42 19.93
N ALA A 7 -12.99 -8.46 20.57
CA ALA A 7 -14.33 -8.90 20.24
C ALA A 7 -15.39 -7.85 20.62
N ASP A 8 -15.30 -7.25 21.81
CA ASP A 8 -16.25 -6.22 22.23
C ASP A 8 -16.14 -4.93 21.38
N ALA A 9 -14.94 -4.58 20.93
CA ALA A 9 -14.75 -3.43 20.03
C ALA A 9 -15.17 -3.72 18.58
N MET A 10 -15.09 -4.97 18.10
CA MET A 10 -15.37 -5.32 16.70
C MET A 10 -16.81 -5.78 16.43
N PHE A 11 -17.54 -6.29 17.44
CA PHE A 11 -18.89 -6.88 17.30
C PHE A 11 -20.03 -6.01 17.87
N ALA A 12 -19.76 -4.78 18.34
CA ALA A 12 -20.81 -3.90 18.82
C ALA A 12 -21.73 -3.43 17.67
N PRO A 13 -23.06 -3.51 17.80
CA PRO A 13 -24.01 -3.08 16.78
C PRO A 13 -23.97 -1.57 16.65
N THR A 14 -23.92 -1.07 15.41
CA THR A 14 -23.80 0.34 15.03
C THR A 14 -24.79 1.26 15.76
N GLY A 15 -24.38 1.85 16.88
CA GLY A 15 -25.11 2.87 17.63
C GLY A 15 -24.22 4.06 17.97
N GLY A 16 -24.80 5.26 18.08
CA GLY A 16 -24.09 6.55 18.09
C GLY A 16 -23.08 6.80 19.23
N ASP A 17 -22.97 5.93 20.23
CA ASP A 17 -22.00 6.04 21.34
C ASP A 17 -20.68 5.27 21.08
N ASP A 18 -20.62 4.46 20.01
CA ASP A 18 -19.52 3.51 19.75
C ASP A 18 -18.31 4.10 19.02
N ALA A 19 -18.45 5.29 18.43
CA ALA A 19 -17.35 5.94 17.71
C ALA A 19 -16.13 6.12 18.63
N ALA A 20 -16.31 6.55 19.88
CA ALA A 20 -15.20 6.73 20.83
C ALA A 20 -14.51 5.40 21.23
N SER A 21 -15.28 4.31 21.35
CA SER A 21 -14.76 2.96 21.64
C SER A 21 -13.95 2.41 20.48
N MET A 22 -14.48 2.53 19.26
CA MET A 22 -13.74 2.18 18.04
C MET A 22 -12.49 3.05 17.87
N ASN A 23 -12.55 4.36 18.12
CA ASN A 23 -11.40 5.28 18.04
C ASN A 23 -10.21 4.84 18.93
N ALA A 24 -10.52 4.33 20.13
CA ALA A 24 -9.50 3.82 21.05
C ALA A 24 -8.95 2.47 20.58
N ALA A 25 -9.79 1.59 20.04
CA ALA A 25 -9.39 0.29 19.50
C ALA A 25 -8.51 0.44 18.25
N THR A 26 -8.89 1.31 17.31
CA THR A 26 -8.11 1.70 16.13
C THR A 26 -6.70 2.10 16.48
N SER A 27 -6.59 3.11 17.35
CA SER A 27 -5.31 3.69 17.76
C SER A 27 -4.47 2.68 18.56
N ALA A 28 -5.07 1.58 19.05
CA ALA A 28 -4.36 0.50 19.71
C ALA A 28 -3.90 -0.61 18.75
N LEU A 29 -4.61 -0.85 17.64
CA LEU A 29 -4.35 -1.93 16.69
C LEU A 29 -3.24 -1.58 15.69
N CYS A 30 -3.39 -0.46 14.98
CA CYS A 30 -2.48 -0.07 13.91
C CYS A 30 -2.26 1.44 13.87
N ASP A 31 -1.14 1.83 13.27
CA ASP A 31 -0.84 3.23 12.98
C ASP A 31 -1.16 3.55 11.52
N VAL A 32 -1.80 4.70 11.27
CA VAL A 32 -2.11 5.18 9.92
C VAL A 32 -1.01 6.11 9.43
N VAL A 33 -0.34 5.72 8.34
CA VAL A 33 0.77 6.43 7.71
C VAL A 33 0.35 6.89 6.31
N LEU A 34 0.30 8.21 6.11
CA LEU A 34 0.00 8.84 4.84
C LEU A 34 1.27 9.20 4.07
N LEU A 35 1.34 8.77 2.81
CA LEU A 35 2.46 9.04 1.92
C LEU A 35 2.14 10.24 1.03
N ALA A 36 2.88 11.34 1.22
CA ALA A 36 2.67 12.63 0.55
C ALA A 36 3.88 13.06 -0.31
N GLY A 37 4.70 12.11 -0.75
CA GLY A 37 5.95 12.35 -1.49
C GLY A 37 5.95 11.97 -2.96
N GLY A 38 4.79 11.76 -3.58
CA GLY A 38 4.76 11.45 -5.02
C GLY A 38 4.96 12.70 -5.87
N GLU A 39 5.81 12.62 -6.90
CA GLU A 39 6.03 13.67 -7.90
C GLU A 39 4.77 13.97 -8.74
N GLY A 40 3.85 13.01 -8.81
CA GLY A 40 2.60 13.14 -9.55
C GLY A 40 2.84 13.26 -11.06
N ALA A 41 3.72 12.42 -11.61
CA ALA A 41 4.03 12.35 -13.04
C ALA A 41 2.76 12.25 -13.90
N ASN A 42 1.78 11.45 -13.47
CA ASN A 42 0.49 11.28 -14.16
C ASN A 42 -0.42 12.51 -14.11
N LEU A 43 -0.10 13.50 -13.28
CA LEU A 43 -0.83 14.77 -13.15
C LEU A 43 -0.10 15.94 -13.81
N MET A 44 1.00 15.70 -14.53
CA MET A 44 1.63 16.75 -15.32
C MET A 44 0.66 17.25 -16.40
N PRO A 45 0.51 18.58 -16.59
CA PRO A 45 1.35 19.67 -16.07
C PRO A 45 0.87 20.30 -14.74
N ILE A 46 -0.21 19.82 -14.12
CA ILE A 46 -0.82 20.41 -12.91
C ILE A 46 0.19 20.42 -11.74
N THR A 47 1.01 19.38 -11.63
CA THR A 47 2.07 19.24 -10.63
C THR A 47 3.36 20.00 -10.97
N GLY A 48 3.42 20.69 -12.11
CA GLY A 48 4.62 21.45 -12.52
C GLY A 48 4.99 22.62 -11.61
N GLY A 49 4.08 23.07 -10.74
CA GLY A 49 4.31 24.12 -9.74
C GLY A 49 3.87 23.79 -8.32
N TYR A 50 3.31 22.60 -8.09
CA TYR A 50 2.77 22.16 -6.81
C TYR A 50 3.18 20.72 -6.52
N ALA A 51 3.50 20.42 -5.27
CA ALA A 51 3.60 19.03 -4.84
C ALA A 51 2.24 18.33 -4.99
N LYS A 52 2.22 17.06 -5.42
CA LYS A 52 0.99 16.27 -5.66
C LYS A 52 -0.02 16.38 -4.51
N ALA A 53 0.44 16.26 -3.27
CA ALA A 53 -0.39 16.33 -2.08
C ALA A 53 -1.10 17.68 -1.87
N LEU A 54 -0.56 18.77 -2.42
CA LEU A 54 -1.07 20.14 -2.28
C LEU A 54 -1.86 20.61 -3.50
N VAL A 55 -2.01 19.77 -4.53
CA VAL A 55 -2.81 20.11 -5.71
C VAL A 55 -4.25 20.40 -5.26
N PRO A 56 -4.82 21.58 -5.59
CA PRO A 56 -6.15 21.94 -5.14
C PRO A 56 -7.23 21.18 -5.93
N VAL A 57 -8.08 20.45 -5.21
CA VAL A 57 -9.28 19.78 -5.72
C VAL A 57 -10.48 20.27 -4.90
N CYS A 58 -11.49 20.82 -5.55
CA CYS A 58 -12.67 21.40 -4.89
C CYS A 58 -12.34 22.42 -3.77
N ASN A 59 -11.36 23.31 -4.01
CA ASN A 59 -10.88 24.31 -3.04
C ASN A 59 -10.30 23.72 -1.74
N ARG A 60 -9.79 22.48 -1.80
CA ARG A 60 -9.04 21.81 -0.73
C ARG A 60 -7.79 21.15 -1.32
N PRO A 61 -6.68 21.02 -0.58
CA PRO A 61 -5.52 20.29 -1.07
C PRO A 61 -5.85 18.80 -1.23
N LEU A 62 -5.26 18.11 -2.20
CA LEU A 62 -5.58 16.70 -2.51
C LEU A 62 -5.48 15.78 -1.29
N ILE A 63 -4.46 15.96 -0.45
CA ILE A 63 -4.27 15.19 0.79
C ILE A 63 -5.45 15.32 1.77
N TRP A 64 -6.22 16.41 1.70
CA TRP A 64 -7.37 16.63 2.57
C TRP A 64 -8.39 15.50 2.45
N PHE A 65 -8.62 14.98 1.25
CA PHE A 65 -9.61 13.92 1.02
C PHE A 65 -9.18 12.60 1.66
N SER A 66 -7.90 12.24 1.52
CA SER A 66 -7.33 11.05 2.15
C SER A 66 -7.38 11.16 3.68
N VAL A 67 -6.95 12.30 4.24
CA VAL A 67 -7.01 12.55 5.69
C VAL A 67 -8.45 12.51 6.20
N LYS A 68 -9.37 13.19 5.52
CA LYS A 68 -10.78 13.29 5.93
C LYS A 68 -11.42 11.91 6.04
N SER A 69 -11.17 11.03 5.06
CA SER A 69 -11.67 9.64 5.10
C SER A 69 -11.25 8.89 6.36
N TRP A 70 -9.99 9.04 6.80
CA TRP A 70 -9.49 8.38 8.01
C TRP A 70 -9.98 9.04 9.30
N VAL A 71 -10.06 10.36 9.33
CA VAL A 71 -10.57 11.11 10.49
C VAL A 71 -12.06 10.83 10.70
N ASP A 72 -12.84 10.71 9.63
CA ASP A 72 -14.24 10.31 9.65
C ASP A 72 -14.41 8.85 10.09
N ALA A 73 -13.49 7.99 9.69
CA ALA A 73 -13.41 6.62 10.19
C ALA A 73 -12.99 6.54 11.67
N GLY A 74 -12.69 7.65 12.33
CA GLY A 74 -12.39 7.68 13.77
C GLY A 74 -10.91 7.71 14.13
N VAL A 75 -10.01 7.76 13.14
CA VAL A 75 -8.58 7.90 13.38
C VAL A 75 -8.30 9.30 13.95
N ARG A 76 -7.61 9.36 15.09
CA ARG A 76 -7.28 10.64 15.77
C ARG A 76 -5.81 10.99 15.72
N HIS A 77 -4.94 10.06 15.37
CA HIS A 77 -3.52 10.34 15.18
C HIS A 77 -3.05 9.76 13.85
N LEU A 78 -2.50 10.60 12.98
CA LEU A 78 -1.98 10.20 11.68
C LEU A 78 -0.51 10.60 11.54
N PHE A 79 0.28 9.72 10.94
CA PHE A 79 1.65 10.01 10.56
C PHE A 79 1.70 10.43 9.10
N ILE A 80 2.35 11.54 8.81
CA ILE A 80 2.43 12.10 7.46
C ILE A 80 3.88 12.11 7.02
N CYS A 81 4.20 11.29 6.02
CA CYS A 81 5.53 11.19 5.44
C CYS A 81 5.61 12.02 4.17
N ALA A 82 6.44 13.06 4.18
CA ALA A 82 6.65 13.92 3.01
C ALA A 82 8.13 14.34 2.84
N PRO A 83 8.53 14.75 1.62
CA PRO A 83 9.82 15.39 1.37
C PRO A 83 9.97 16.69 2.16
N ALA A 84 11.23 17.07 2.44
CA ALA A 84 11.54 18.23 3.28
C ALA A 84 10.98 19.56 2.74
N GLY A 85 10.88 19.71 1.42
CA GLY A 85 10.38 20.93 0.77
C GLY A 85 8.90 21.19 1.01
N VAL A 86 8.10 20.13 1.22
CA VAL A 86 6.62 20.19 1.28
C VAL A 86 6.11 20.09 2.72
N LEU A 87 6.92 19.53 3.62
CA LEU A 87 6.53 19.20 4.99
C LEU A 87 5.93 20.39 5.76
N LYS A 88 6.59 21.56 5.74
CA LYS A 88 6.12 22.75 6.47
C LYS A 88 4.79 23.28 5.94
N THR A 89 4.60 23.23 4.63
CA THR A 89 3.36 23.68 4.00
C THR A 89 2.21 22.74 4.38
N LEU A 90 2.45 21.43 4.35
CA LEU A 90 1.47 20.44 4.81
C LEU A 90 1.13 20.61 6.29
N GLU A 91 2.11 20.88 7.12
CA GLU A 91 1.92 21.13 8.55
C GLU A 91 1.00 22.34 8.79
N ILE A 92 1.23 23.44 8.08
CA ILE A 92 0.37 24.63 8.17
C ILE A 92 -1.04 24.33 7.67
N GLU A 93 -1.18 23.78 6.46
CA GLU A 93 -2.48 23.51 5.83
C GLU A 93 -3.36 22.55 6.64
N LEU A 94 -2.79 21.45 7.13
CA LEU A 94 -3.54 20.45 7.88
C LEU A 94 -3.85 20.90 9.31
N THR A 95 -2.95 21.65 9.95
CA THR A 95 -3.18 22.15 11.31
C THR A 95 -4.14 23.34 11.33
N ALA A 96 -4.15 24.17 10.28
CA ALA A 96 -5.08 25.29 10.14
C ALA A 96 -6.50 24.84 9.74
N CYS A 97 -6.64 23.63 9.17
CA CYS A 97 -7.92 23.12 8.72
C CYS A 97 -8.82 22.74 9.90
N THR A 98 -9.94 23.44 10.05
CA THR A 98 -10.95 23.18 11.09
C THR A 98 -11.74 21.88 10.87
N ASP A 99 -11.62 21.26 9.69
CA ASP A 99 -12.38 20.07 9.32
C ASP A 99 -11.88 18.81 10.08
N PHE A 100 -10.68 18.86 10.67
CA PHE A 100 -10.04 17.73 11.36
C PHE A 100 -10.12 17.83 12.90
N ASN A 101 -11.31 18.12 13.44
CA ASN A 101 -11.48 18.33 14.87
C ASN A 101 -11.07 17.08 15.69
N GLY A 102 -10.15 17.27 16.64
CA GLY A 102 -9.64 16.20 17.51
C GLY A 102 -8.63 15.27 16.84
N ALA A 103 -8.22 15.51 15.59
CA ALA A 103 -7.11 14.81 14.97
C ALA A 103 -5.78 15.49 15.28
N SER A 104 -4.73 14.69 15.37
CA SER A 104 -3.34 15.09 15.59
C SER A 104 -2.47 14.50 14.50
N PHE A 105 -1.46 15.26 14.09
CA PHE A 105 -0.62 14.91 12.97
C PHE A 105 0.85 14.92 13.38
N THR A 106 1.55 13.84 13.06
CA THR A 106 3.00 13.77 13.22
C THR A 106 3.66 13.81 11.85
N PHE A 107 4.42 14.86 11.58
CA PHE A 107 5.09 15.06 10.30
C PHE A 107 6.49 14.45 10.32
N ILE A 108 6.74 13.54 9.37
CA ILE A 108 7.99 12.80 9.26
C ILE A 108 8.66 13.15 7.94
N LYS A 109 9.86 13.71 8.05
CA LYS A 109 10.71 13.98 6.90
C LYS A 109 11.20 12.65 6.30
N VAL A 110 10.89 12.45 5.03
CA VAL A 110 11.44 11.32 4.26
C VAL A 110 12.89 11.62 3.90
N ALA A 111 13.78 10.68 4.25
CA ALA A 111 15.17 10.71 3.81
C ALA A 111 15.33 9.67 2.69
N PRO A 112 15.72 10.07 1.46
CA PRO A 112 15.98 9.11 0.39
C PRO A 112 17.12 8.17 0.81
N THR A 113 16.97 6.88 0.52
CA THR A 113 18.05 5.93 0.75
C THR A 113 19.17 6.25 -0.25
N PRO A 114 20.44 6.41 0.18
CA PRO A 114 21.55 6.60 -0.74
C PRO A 114 21.74 5.29 -1.53
N THR A 115 21.17 5.23 -2.73
CA THR A 115 21.50 4.20 -3.72
C THR A 115 22.91 4.46 -4.26
N ALA A 116 23.61 3.41 -4.70
CA ALA A 116 25.00 3.52 -5.18
C ALA A 116 25.17 4.54 -6.33
N ASP A 117 24.09 4.81 -7.07
CA ASP A 117 24.06 5.78 -8.18
C ASP A 117 24.06 7.25 -7.71
N ASN A 118 23.73 7.52 -6.44
CA ASN A 118 23.60 8.88 -5.87
C ASN A 118 24.87 9.40 -5.18
N VAL A 119 26.00 8.68 -5.23
CA VAL A 119 27.27 9.09 -4.60
C VAL A 119 28.00 10.19 -5.38
N SER A 120 27.61 10.48 -6.63
CA SER A 120 28.32 11.43 -7.52
C SER A 120 27.71 12.83 -7.60
N ALA A 121 26.59 13.13 -6.94
CA ALA A 121 25.89 14.42 -7.05
C ALA A 121 26.15 15.39 -5.89
N VAL A 122 27.29 15.28 -5.21
CA VAL A 122 27.75 16.28 -4.21
C VAL A 122 28.80 17.20 -4.86
N SER A 123 28.37 18.04 -5.81
CA SER A 123 29.12 19.24 -6.21
C SER A 123 28.32 20.14 -7.16
N GLY A 124 27.62 21.13 -6.59
CA GLY A 124 27.40 22.42 -7.23
C GLY A 124 26.22 22.58 -8.21
N ALA A 125 25.46 23.65 -7.95
CA ALA A 125 24.64 24.44 -8.89
C ALA A 125 23.30 23.88 -9.42
N SER A 126 22.23 24.50 -8.92
CA SER A 126 20.99 24.90 -9.62
C SER A 126 20.24 23.85 -10.45
N GLY A 127 19.17 23.29 -9.85
CA GLY A 127 18.17 22.43 -10.50
C GLY A 127 17.87 21.23 -9.61
N ALA A 128 17.10 21.43 -8.54
CA ALA A 128 16.83 20.40 -7.54
C ALA A 128 15.83 19.36 -8.05
N SER A 129 16.32 18.37 -8.81
CA SER A 129 15.70 17.04 -8.94
C SER A 129 16.58 16.03 -8.20
N GLY A 130 16.69 16.19 -6.89
CA GLY A 130 17.32 15.17 -6.05
C GLY A 130 16.35 14.01 -5.93
N SER A 131 16.76 12.81 -6.39
CA SER A 131 16.04 11.54 -6.28
C SER A 131 15.14 11.50 -5.03
N GLU A 132 13.85 11.77 -5.23
CA GLU A 132 12.87 11.78 -4.16
C GLU A 132 12.65 10.33 -3.70
N GLY A 133 12.77 10.08 -2.40
CA GLY A 133 12.75 8.73 -1.85
C GLY A 133 11.43 7.99 -2.15
N GLY A 134 11.51 6.69 -2.42
CA GLY A 134 10.36 5.87 -2.76
C GLY A 134 9.39 5.64 -1.59
N THR A 135 8.27 4.94 -1.85
CA THR A 135 7.27 4.64 -0.81
C THR A 135 7.84 3.79 0.33
N ALA A 136 8.82 2.92 0.05
CA ALA A 136 9.55 2.17 1.08
C ALA A 136 10.47 3.06 1.93
N ASP A 137 11.05 4.12 1.36
CA ASP A 137 11.88 5.09 2.10
C ASP A 137 11.06 5.91 3.09
N ALA A 138 9.83 6.24 2.71
CA ALA A 138 8.88 6.87 3.62
C ALA A 138 8.58 5.97 4.83
N LEU A 139 8.30 4.68 4.61
CA LEU A 139 8.06 3.73 5.71
C LEU A 139 9.30 3.48 6.58
N ARG A 140 10.51 3.47 6.00
CA ARG A 140 11.76 3.41 6.77
C ARG A 140 11.95 4.63 7.64
N SER A 141 11.65 5.82 7.11
CA SER A 141 11.73 7.08 7.85
C SER A 141 10.75 7.08 9.01
N TYR A 142 9.51 6.61 8.77
CA TYR A 142 8.52 6.36 9.82
C TYR A 142 9.02 5.37 10.88
N PHE A 143 9.55 4.22 10.46
CA PHE A 143 10.04 3.20 11.37
C PHE A 143 11.21 3.70 12.25
N LYS A 144 12.14 4.47 11.67
CA LYS A 144 13.23 5.12 12.41
C LYS A 144 12.72 6.15 13.40
N TYR A 145 11.77 6.99 12.99
CA TYR A 145 11.11 7.94 13.89
C TYR A 145 10.48 7.23 15.09
N LYS A 146 9.70 6.18 14.83
CA LYS A 146 9.04 5.41 15.89
C LYS A 146 10.02 4.79 16.88
N ARG A 147 11.17 4.29 16.41
CA ARG A 147 12.25 3.76 17.27
C ARG A 147 12.98 4.85 18.07
N SER A 148 12.91 6.10 17.63
CA SER A 148 13.51 7.24 18.32
C SER A 148 12.64 7.78 19.47
N LEU A 149 11.35 7.43 19.48
CA LEU A 149 10.42 7.85 20.53
C LEU A 149 10.78 7.18 21.87
N PRO A 150 10.62 7.91 22.99
CA PRO A 150 10.83 7.32 24.30
C PRO A 150 9.76 6.25 24.60
N PRO A 151 10.06 5.19 25.38
CA PRO A 151 9.10 4.14 25.69
C PRO A 151 7.85 4.62 26.44
N THR A 152 7.88 5.83 27.00
CA THR A 152 6.75 6.49 27.67
C THR A 152 5.73 7.06 26.70
N ASP A 153 6.09 7.23 25.43
CA ASP A 153 5.20 7.77 24.41
C ASP A 153 4.18 6.70 23.98
N PRO A 154 2.86 7.00 23.97
CA PRO A 154 1.84 6.04 23.53
C PRO A 154 2.00 5.58 22.08
N HIS A 155 2.72 6.34 21.24
CA HIS A 155 3.00 6.02 19.84
C HIS A 155 4.29 5.21 19.65
N ALA A 156 5.11 5.01 20.69
CA ALA A 156 6.30 4.18 20.63
C ALA A 156 5.99 2.66 20.56
N ALA A 157 4.75 2.27 20.90
CA ALA A 157 4.33 0.87 20.93
C ALA A 157 4.46 0.19 19.56
N LYS A 158 5.00 -1.02 19.51
CA LYS A 158 5.04 -1.82 18.27
C LYS A 158 3.61 -2.13 17.81
N ARG A 159 3.25 -1.61 16.64
CA ARG A 159 1.95 -1.76 16.00
C ARG A 159 2.13 -2.03 14.51
N ASP A 160 1.13 -2.68 13.94
CA ASP A 160 1.01 -2.84 12.50
C ASP A 160 0.72 -1.49 11.84
N VAL A 161 0.90 -1.41 10.52
CA VAL A 161 0.81 -0.15 9.79
C VAL A 161 -0.20 -0.24 8.69
N LEU A 162 -1.10 0.74 8.67
CA LEU A 162 -1.92 1.05 7.52
C LEU A 162 -1.25 2.18 6.74
N VAL A 163 -0.94 1.93 5.49
CA VAL A 163 -0.32 2.87 4.56
C VAL A 163 -1.39 3.33 3.58
N ALA A 164 -1.54 4.64 3.38
CA ALA A 164 -2.38 5.17 2.33
C ALA A 164 -1.69 6.32 1.59
N SER A 165 -1.96 6.43 0.29
CA SER A 165 -1.45 7.53 -0.51
C SER A 165 -2.27 8.81 -0.30
N CYS A 166 -1.65 9.96 -0.58
CA CYS A 166 -2.29 11.27 -0.49
C CYS A 166 -3.39 11.52 -1.53
N ASP A 167 -3.48 10.70 -2.58
CA ASP A 167 -4.47 10.79 -3.67
C ASP A 167 -5.60 9.77 -3.58
N THR A 168 -5.61 8.90 -2.56
CA THR A 168 -6.69 7.95 -2.35
C THR A 168 -7.90 8.64 -1.70
N VAL A 169 -9.08 8.49 -2.30
CA VAL A 169 -10.35 9.01 -1.76
C VAL A 169 -11.30 7.86 -1.45
N PHE A 170 -11.65 7.66 -0.17
CA PHE A 170 -12.55 6.57 0.27
C PHE A 170 -14.02 7.00 0.31
N ALA A 171 -14.56 7.45 -0.82
CA ALA A 171 -15.99 7.79 -0.89
C ALA A 171 -16.84 6.51 -0.87
N GLY A 172 -17.48 6.21 0.26
CA GLY A 172 -18.41 5.08 0.38
C GLY A 172 -17.77 3.71 0.58
N ILE A 173 -16.47 3.65 0.90
CA ILE A 173 -15.76 2.40 1.21
C ILE A 173 -15.62 2.26 2.73
N ASP A 174 -15.98 1.10 3.27
CA ASP A 174 -15.76 0.78 4.68
C ASP A 174 -14.27 0.49 4.94
N ALA A 175 -13.55 1.51 5.42
CA ALA A 175 -12.15 1.40 5.81
C ALA A 175 -11.93 0.37 6.94
N TRP A 176 -12.91 0.21 7.85
CA TRP A 176 -12.84 -0.75 8.95
C TRP A 176 -13.02 -2.18 8.49
N GLY A 177 -13.87 -2.39 7.49
CA GLY A 177 -13.99 -3.68 6.80
C GLY A 177 -12.62 -4.15 6.31
N PHE A 178 -11.84 -3.28 5.66
CA PHE A 178 -10.49 -3.64 5.20
C PHE A 178 -9.55 -4.04 6.36
N VAL A 179 -9.52 -3.27 7.46
CA VAL A 179 -8.69 -3.57 8.64
C VAL A 179 -9.12 -4.88 9.32
N ARG A 180 -10.42 -5.08 9.50
CA ARG A 180 -10.98 -6.31 10.09
C ARG A 180 -10.56 -7.53 9.29
N ASN A 181 -10.72 -7.47 7.96
CA ASN A 181 -10.35 -8.56 7.07
C ASN A 181 -8.85 -8.91 7.12
N PHE A 182 -7.99 -7.92 7.33
CA PHE A 182 -6.57 -8.17 7.53
C PHE A 182 -6.28 -9.03 8.76
N TYR A 183 -6.91 -8.69 9.89
CA TYR A 183 -6.72 -9.41 11.15
C TYR A 183 -7.43 -10.77 11.17
N GLU A 184 -8.62 -10.89 10.58
CA GLU A 184 -9.35 -12.16 10.46
C GLU A 184 -8.62 -13.14 9.53
N GLY A 185 -8.03 -12.63 8.46
CA GLY A 185 -7.26 -13.43 7.50
C GLY A 185 -5.84 -13.79 7.94
N PHE A 186 -5.38 -13.25 9.08
CA PHE A 186 -3.99 -13.38 9.57
C PHE A 186 -2.95 -13.09 8.48
N TYR A 187 -3.21 -12.09 7.63
CA TYR A 187 -2.33 -11.79 6.52
C TYR A 187 -1.04 -11.08 6.99
N THR A 188 0.06 -11.33 6.29
CA THR A 188 1.31 -10.57 6.46
C THR A 188 1.18 -9.15 5.92
N ALA A 189 0.55 -9.06 4.75
CA ALA A 189 0.33 -7.83 4.01
C ALA A 189 -0.98 -7.96 3.24
N ALA A 190 -1.76 -6.88 3.17
CA ALA A 190 -2.94 -6.77 2.33
C ALA A 190 -2.89 -5.48 1.52
N GLY A 191 -3.37 -5.51 0.28
CA GLY A 191 -3.54 -4.34 -0.56
C GLY A 191 -5.00 -4.20 -0.98
N LEU A 192 -5.48 -2.96 -1.06
CA LEU A 192 -6.80 -2.66 -1.58
C LEU A 192 -6.72 -2.41 -3.09
N PHE A 193 -7.57 -3.10 -3.84
CA PHE A 193 -7.69 -2.96 -5.28
C PHE A 193 -9.12 -2.59 -5.62
N TYR A 194 -9.32 -1.83 -6.69
CA TYR A 194 -10.64 -1.45 -7.17
C TYR A 194 -10.78 -1.75 -8.65
N SER A 195 -11.98 -2.11 -9.08
CA SER A 195 -12.31 -2.23 -10.51
C SER A 195 -12.70 -0.84 -11.00
N PRO A 196 -11.93 -0.21 -11.91
CA PRO A 196 -12.33 1.07 -12.50
C PRO A 196 -13.65 0.90 -13.26
N CYS A 197 -14.48 1.96 -13.23
CA CYS A 197 -15.74 1.96 -13.96
C CYS A 197 -15.45 2.12 -15.46
N THR A 198 -15.94 1.20 -16.28
CA THR A 198 -15.70 1.15 -17.75
C THR A 198 -16.42 2.25 -18.54
N ALA A 199 -17.08 3.20 -17.88
CA ALA A 199 -17.90 4.21 -18.53
C ALA A 199 -17.07 5.30 -19.24
N HIS A 200 -15.79 5.44 -18.91
CA HIS A 200 -14.84 6.31 -19.59
C HIS A 200 -13.50 5.58 -19.70
N ASP A 201 -13.06 5.26 -20.92
CA ASP A 201 -11.76 4.64 -21.22
C ASP A 201 -10.55 5.50 -20.80
N ASP A 202 -10.78 6.67 -20.21
CA ASP A 202 -9.79 7.66 -19.76
C ASP A 202 -9.51 7.62 -18.25
N SER A 203 -9.83 6.52 -17.55
CA SER A 203 -9.36 6.38 -16.16
C SER A 203 -7.84 6.23 -16.22
N GLY A 204 -7.08 7.30 -15.97
CA GLY A 204 -5.61 7.30 -15.95
C GLY A 204 -4.97 6.41 -14.86
N ALA A 205 -5.70 5.43 -14.35
CA ALA A 205 -5.23 4.38 -13.47
C ALA A 205 -4.60 3.27 -14.31
N THR A 206 -3.39 2.85 -13.93
CA THR A 206 -2.74 1.69 -14.55
C THR A 206 -3.41 0.42 -14.02
N PRO A 207 -3.91 -0.45 -14.91
CA PRO A 207 -4.38 -1.77 -14.50
C PRO A 207 -3.24 -2.56 -13.87
N THR A 208 -3.60 -3.45 -12.95
CA THR A 208 -2.65 -4.34 -12.27
C THR A 208 -2.95 -5.77 -12.67
N CYS A 209 -1.94 -6.45 -13.21
CA CYS A 209 -2.01 -7.87 -13.50
C CYS A 209 -1.91 -8.66 -12.21
N LEU A 210 -2.96 -9.41 -11.91
CA LEU A 210 -3.08 -10.23 -10.71
C LEU A 210 -3.27 -11.69 -11.10
N ALA A 211 -2.61 -12.59 -10.38
CA ALA A 211 -3.01 -13.99 -10.32
C ALA A 211 -3.56 -14.29 -8.93
N VAL A 212 -4.84 -14.59 -8.86
CA VAL A 212 -5.60 -14.68 -7.61
C VAL A 212 -6.25 -16.04 -7.47
N GLU A 213 -6.35 -16.51 -6.24
CA GLU A 213 -7.32 -17.53 -5.88
C GLU A 213 -8.64 -16.80 -5.54
N PRO A 214 -9.72 -17.02 -6.31
CA PRO A 214 -10.99 -16.37 -6.05
C PRO A 214 -11.56 -16.80 -4.69
N PRO A 215 -12.35 -15.93 -4.03
CA PRO A 215 -12.95 -16.27 -2.74
C PRO A 215 -13.84 -17.51 -2.86
N ALA A 216 -13.84 -18.34 -1.81
CA ALA A 216 -14.71 -19.52 -1.73
C ALA A 216 -16.21 -19.17 -1.69
N ALA A 217 -16.55 -17.93 -1.33
CA ALA A 217 -17.92 -17.42 -1.31
C ALA A 217 -17.97 -15.96 -1.79
N SER A 218 -18.94 -15.61 -2.62
CA SER A 218 -19.23 -14.23 -2.98
C SER A 218 -19.85 -13.50 -1.79
N SER A 219 -19.27 -12.38 -1.37
CA SER A 219 -19.92 -11.46 -0.44
C SER A 219 -21.03 -10.70 -1.16
N SER A 220 -22.11 -10.35 -0.45
CA SER A 220 -23.21 -9.53 -0.99
C SER A 220 -22.80 -8.08 -1.26
N ASP A 221 -21.70 -7.64 -0.64
CA ASP A 221 -21.35 -6.22 -0.53
C ASP A 221 -20.41 -5.76 -1.65
N GLY A 222 -20.16 -6.62 -2.66
CA GLY A 222 -19.27 -6.32 -3.77
C GLY A 222 -17.77 -6.35 -3.42
N VAL A 223 -17.41 -6.56 -2.15
CA VAL A 223 -16.02 -6.65 -1.68
C VAL A 223 -15.48 -8.07 -1.84
N MET A 224 -14.50 -8.24 -2.71
CA MET A 224 -13.90 -9.55 -2.99
C MET A 224 -12.64 -9.78 -2.14
N HIS A 225 -12.62 -10.86 -1.37
CA HIS A 225 -11.42 -11.31 -0.65
C HIS A 225 -10.64 -12.31 -1.48
N MET A 226 -9.52 -11.86 -2.03
CA MET A 226 -8.70 -12.68 -2.93
C MET A 226 -7.32 -12.89 -2.33
N ARG A 227 -6.84 -14.13 -2.39
CA ARG A 227 -5.43 -14.40 -2.10
C ARG A 227 -4.63 -14.15 -3.37
N VAL A 228 -3.74 -13.17 -3.31
CA VAL A 228 -2.88 -12.76 -4.43
C VAL A 228 -1.60 -13.59 -4.43
N HIS A 229 -1.29 -14.22 -5.55
CA HIS A 229 -0.10 -15.05 -5.78
C HIS A 229 0.88 -14.44 -6.77
N PHE A 230 0.39 -13.53 -7.60
CA PHE A 230 1.19 -12.72 -8.49
C PHE A 230 0.54 -11.35 -8.58
N VAL A 231 1.37 -10.32 -8.55
CA VAL A 231 0.97 -8.92 -8.69
C VAL A 231 2.08 -8.23 -9.45
N GLN A 232 1.70 -7.54 -10.52
CA GLN A 232 2.60 -6.68 -11.26
C GLN A 232 1.77 -5.60 -11.97
N PRO A 233 2.18 -4.33 -11.90
CA PRO A 233 1.57 -3.26 -12.70
C PRO A 233 1.68 -3.56 -14.21
N GLU A 234 0.65 -3.22 -14.99
CA GLU A 234 0.62 -3.52 -16.43
C GLU A 234 1.72 -2.81 -17.22
N ASP A 235 2.15 -1.63 -16.78
CA ASP A 235 3.21 -0.83 -17.40
C ASP A 235 4.60 -1.48 -17.32
N GLU A 236 4.81 -2.38 -16.37
CA GLU A 236 6.03 -3.19 -16.27
C GLU A 236 5.92 -4.54 -16.99
N LEU A 237 4.71 -4.90 -17.41
CA LEU A 237 4.48 -6.14 -18.12
C LEU A 237 5.09 -6.00 -19.52
N GLY A 238 6.15 -6.74 -19.79
CA GLY A 238 6.63 -6.92 -21.17
C GLY A 238 5.60 -7.69 -22.02
N GLU A 239 5.99 -8.08 -23.23
CA GLU A 239 5.11 -8.87 -24.14
C GLU A 239 4.64 -10.20 -23.54
N SER A 240 5.37 -10.74 -22.56
CA SER A 240 4.97 -11.92 -21.81
C SER A 240 5.50 -11.87 -20.39
N THR A 241 4.73 -12.44 -19.46
CA THR A 241 5.20 -12.73 -18.11
C THR A 241 5.24 -14.22 -17.87
N THR A 242 6.16 -14.61 -17.00
CA THR A 242 6.47 -16.00 -16.78
C THR A 242 6.26 -16.37 -15.32
N LEU A 243 5.52 -17.45 -15.12
CA LEU A 243 5.34 -18.02 -13.80
C LEU A 243 6.01 -19.39 -13.70
N PRO A 244 6.58 -19.74 -12.54
CA PRO A 244 7.13 -21.07 -12.34
C PRO A 244 6.03 -22.12 -12.53
N ALA A 245 6.23 -23.17 -13.35
CA ALA A 245 5.19 -24.20 -13.51
C ALA A 245 4.82 -24.87 -12.18
N GLY A 246 5.75 -24.99 -11.23
CA GLY A 246 5.46 -25.49 -9.89
C GLY A 246 4.49 -24.59 -9.09
N ALA A 247 4.47 -23.28 -9.38
CA ALA A 247 3.52 -22.33 -8.80
C ALA A 247 2.09 -22.64 -9.25
N VAL A 248 1.93 -22.78 -10.57
CA VAL A 248 0.65 -23.02 -11.23
C VAL A 248 0.15 -24.43 -10.91
N ALA A 249 1.03 -25.44 -10.93
CA ALA A 249 0.67 -26.82 -10.66
C ALA A 249 0.13 -27.04 -9.23
N ARG A 250 0.60 -26.27 -8.25
CA ARG A 250 0.10 -26.35 -6.86
C ARG A 250 -1.23 -25.66 -6.64
N ARG A 251 -1.66 -24.79 -7.56
CA ARG A 251 -2.88 -23.99 -7.46
C ARG A 251 -3.65 -24.05 -8.77
N PRO A 252 -4.41 -25.13 -9.01
CA PRO A 252 -5.12 -25.32 -10.28
C PRO A 252 -6.24 -24.29 -10.51
N ASN A 253 -6.74 -23.64 -9.45
CA ASN A 253 -7.83 -22.66 -9.52
C ASN A 253 -7.34 -21.21 -9.59
N LEU A 254 -6.11 -21.00 -10.06
CA LEU A 254 -5.53 -19.67 -10.20
C LEU A 254 -6.23 -18.91 -11.35
N THR A 255 -6.79 -17.75 -11.04
CA THR A 255 -7.44 -16.86 -12.02
C THR A 255 -6.53 -15.68 -12.31
N PHE A 256 -6.25 -15.43 -13.58
CA PHE A 256 -5.52 -14.25 -14.03
C PHE A 256 -6.51 -13.14 -14.38
N THR A 257 -6.24 -11.93 -13.91
CA THR A 257 -7.09 -10.78 -14.16
C THR A 257 -6.28 -9.50 -14.20
N ASN A 258 -6.67 -8.58 -15.09
CA ASN A 258 -6.22 -7.19 -15.14
C ASN A 258 -7.41 -6.23 -14.89
N ALA A 259 -8.52 -6.74 -14.33
CA ALA A 259 -9.73 -5.95 -14.12
C ALA A 259 -9.61 -4.95 -12.96
N PHE A 260 -8.49 -4.94 -12.23
CA PHE A 260 -8.32 -4.17 -11.02
C PHE A 260 -7.12 -3.22 -11.13
N SER A 261 -7.24 -2.04 -10.52
CA SER A 261 -6.17 -1.08 -10.30
C SER A 261 -5.84 -1.00 -8.81
N ASP A 262 -4.59 -0.67 -8.50
CA ASP A 262 -4.12 -0.48 -7.13
C ASP A 262 -4.68 0.82 -6.54
N ALA A 263 -5.30 0.75 -5.35
CA ALA A 263 -5.79 1.93 -4.64
C ALA A 263 -4.69 2.67 -3.85
N HIS A 264 -3.47 2.11 -3.80
CA HIS A 264 -2.35 2.55 -2.97
C HIS A 264 -2.67 2.60 -1.48
N VAL A 265 -3.41 1.59 -1.02
CA VAL A 265 -3.76 1.41 0.38
C VAL A 265 -3.33 0.01 0.79
N TYR A 266 -2.47 -0.05 1.80
CA TYR A 266 -1.83 -1.28 2.22
C TYR A 266 -1.91 -1.44 3.73
N MET A 267 -2.09 -2.67 4.20
CA MET A 267 -1.97 -3.02 5.61
C MET A 267 -0.79 -3.98 5.75
N LEU A 268 0.13 -3.69 6.66
CA LEU A 268 1.39 -4.43 6.83
C LEU A 268 1.61 -4.80 8.30
N GLN A 269 1.99 -6.05 8.56
CA GLN A 269 2.42 -6.45 9.89
C GLN A 269 3.69 -5.69 10.31
N HIS A 270 3.86 -5.46 11.61
CA HIS A 270 5.00 -4.72 12.14
C HIS A 270 6.37 -5.25 11.68
N TRP A 271 6.54 -6.58 11.59
CA TRP A 271 7.80 -7.18 11.16
C TRP A 271 8.17 -6.83 9.72
N VAL A 272 7.20 -6.50 8.87
CA VAL A 272 7.46 -6.05 7.49
C VAL A 272 8.25 -4.74 7.51
N LEU A 273 8.05 -3.87 8.50
CA LEU A 273 8.87 -2.66 8.67
C LEU A 273 10.32 -3.00 9.02
N GLU A 274 10.53 -4.00 9.87
CA GLU A 274 11.86 -4.51 10.22
C GLU A 274 12.54 -5.10 8.96
N HIS A 275 11.77 -5.80 8.12
CA HIS A 275 12.22 -6.32 6.83
C HIS A 275 12.62 -5.21 5.86
N LEU A 276 11.80 -4.15 5.72
CA LEU A 276 12.09 -2.99 4.88
C LEU A 276 13.32 -2.21 5.36
N ASP A 277 13.58 -2.16 6.67
CA ASP A 277 14.77 -1.49 7.21
C ASP A 277 16.05 -2.29 6.94
N PHE A 278 15.96 -3.62 6.93
CA PHE A 278 17.06 -4.53 6.61
C PHE A 278 17.34 -4.59 5.09
N HIS A 279 16.30 -4.73 4.27
CA HIS A 279 16.39 -4.79 2.81
C HIS A 279 16.23 -3.40 2.20
N ARG A 280 17.37 -2.72 1.93
CA ARG A 280 17.42 -1.38 1.34
C ARG A 280 17.19 -1.35 -0.17
N ASP A 281 17.17 -2.51 -0.81
CA ASP A 281 16.91 -2.74 -2.23
C ASP A 281 15.44 -2.46 -2.62
N ILE A 282 14.52 -2.57 -1.67
CA ILE A 282 13.09 -2.33 -1.91
C ILE A 282 12.84 -0.82 -1.95
N VAL A 283 12.40 -0.24 -3.07
CA VAL A 283 12.15 1.21 -3.20
C VAL A 283 10.66 1.52 -3.20
N SER A 284 9.85 0.71 -3.89
CA SER A 284 8.40 0.86 -3.96
C SER A 284 7.66 -0.32 -3.33
N LEU A 285 6.58 -0.03 -2.61
CA LEU A 285 5.68 -1.05 -2.11
C LEU A 285 5.02 -1.83 -3.26
N GLN A 286 4.49 -1.11 -4.25
CA GLN A 286 3.77 -1.69 -5.39
C GLN A 286 4.70 -2.52 -6.30
N HIS A 287 5.88 -1.99 -6.63
CA HIS A 287 6.77 -2.59 -7.62
C HIS A 287 7.75 -3.61 -7.02
N ASP A 288 8.14 -3.47 -5.75
CA ASP A 288 9.15 -4.32 -5.14
C ASP A 288 8.58 -5.21 -4.03
N LEU A 289 7.94 -4.60 -3.01
CA LEU A 289 7.53 -5.34 -1.81
C LEU A 289 6.45 -6.38 -2.10
N PHE A 290 5.34 -5.96 -2.73
CA PHE A 290 4.21 -6.85 -2.98
C PHE A 290 4.53 -7.98 -3.95
N PRO A 291 5.21 -7.74 -5.10
CA PRO A 291 5.66 -8.81 -5.99
C PRO A 291 6.60 -9.79 -5.29
N MET A 292 7.54 -9.29 -4.46
CA MET A 292 8.44 -10.14 -3.67
C MET A 292 7.66 -11.00 -2.66
N LEU A 293 6.73 -10.41 -1.90
CA LEU A 293 5.92 -11.14 -0.93
C LEU A 293 5.07 -12.20 -1.60
N ALA A 294 4.41 -11.88 -2.72
CA ALA A 294 3.60 -12.80 -3.50
C ALA A 294 4.44 -13.98 -4.02
N GLY A 295 5.63 -13.70 -4.58
CA GLY A 295 6.56 -14.73 -5.06
C GLY A 295 7.09 -15.65 -3.94
N ARG A 296 7.23 -15.14 -2.71
CA ARG A 296 7.66 -15.93 -1.54
C ARG A 296 6.56 -16.72 -0.86
N GLN A 297 5.28 -16.54 -1.24
CA GLN A 297 4.19 -17.43 -0.78
C GLN A 297 4.33 -18.87 -1.29
N MET A 298 5.33 -19.13 -2.13
CA MET A 298 5.64 -20.43 -2.70
C MET A 298 6.98 -20.92 -2.13
N PRO A 299 7.02 -22.12 -1.53
CA PRO A 299 8.29 -22.72 -1.13
C PRO A 299 9.15 -22.91 -2.39
N GLN A 300 10.33 -22.28 -2.43
CA GLN A 300 11.33 -22.65 -3.43
C GLN A 300 11.78 -24.07 -3.08
N ILE A 301 11.50 -25.04 -3.97
CA ILE A 301 12.16 -26.34 -3.88
C ILE A 301 13.62 -26.08 -4.26
N THR A 302 14.50 -26.00 -3.26
CA THR A 302 15.94 -26.03 -3.47
C THR A 302 16.32 -27.36 -4.13
N LYS A 303 17.30 -27.31 -5.04
CA LYS A 303 17.73 -28.41 -5.93
C LYS A 303 18.10 -29.72 -5.23
N GLU A 304 18.21 -29.73 -3.90
CA GLU A 304 18.59 -30.91 -3.12
C GLU A 304 17.42 -31.89 -2.87
N GLY A 305 16.18 -31.50 -3.20
CA GLY A 305 15.00 -32.28 -2.82
C GLY A 305 14.25 -33.01 -3.94
N LEU A 306 14.12 -32.46 -5.15
CA LEU A 306 13.35 -33.09 -6.23
C LEU A 306 13.60 -32.36 -7.57
N ASN A 307 13.75 -33.11 -8.66
CA ASN A 307 13.85 -32.61 -10.03
C ASN A 307 12.62 -31.74 -10.37
N PRO A 308 12.75 -30.43 -10.65
CA PRO A 308 11.63 -29.65 -11.17
C PRO A 308 11.41 -29.97 -12.65
N PRO A 309 10.17 -30.11 -13.15
CA PRO A 309 9.92 -30.04 -14.57
C PRO A 309 10.26 -28.63 -15.05
N SER A 310 11.35 -28.54 -15.81
CA SER A 310 12.02 -27.32 -16.30
C SER A 310 11.24 -26.55 -17.37
N LYS A 311 9.91 -26.46 -17.27
CA LYS A 311 9.11 -25.72 -18.26
C LYS A 311 8.45 -24.51 -17.62
N ARG A 312 8.84 -23.34 -18.11
CA ARG A 312 8.26 -22.03 -17.78
C ARG A 312 7.03 -21.85 -18.68
N LEU A 313 5.88 -21.52 -18.10
CA LEU A 313 4.66 -21.26 -18.88
C LEU A 313 4.63 -19.77 -19.22
N GLU A 314 4.42 -19.47 -20.49
CA GLU A 314 4.20 -18.11 -20.99
C GLU A 314 2.71 -17.78 -20.83
N VAL A 315 2.42 -16.61 -20.25
CA VAL A 315 1.06 -16.07 -20.18
C VAL A 315 1.00 -14.87 -21.13
N GLN A 316 0.18 -14.96 -22.17
CA GLN A 316 -0.16 -13.86 -23.08
C GLN A 316 -1.63 -13.46 -22.86
N ASN A 317 -1.90 -12.16 -22.68
CA ASN A 317 -3.25 -11.59 -22.62
C ASN A 317 -4.23 -12.30 -21.65
N GLY A 318 -3.75 -12.73 -20.48
CA GLY A 318 -4.60 -13.38 -19.46
C GLY A 318 -5.04 -14.82 -19.78
N ILE A 319 -4.56 -15.41 -20.88
CA ILE A 319 -4.85 -16.80 -21.26
C ILE A 319 -3.53 -17.60 -21.24
N PRO A 320 -3.45 -18.74 -20.52
CA PRO A 320 -2.27 -19.59 -20.58
C PRO A 320 -2.19 -20.26 -21.95
N THR A 321 -1.23 -19.85 -22.77
CA THR A 321 -0.93 -20.51 -24.05
C THR A 321 0.05 -21.66 -23.79
N PRO A 322 -0.26 -22.91 -24.18
CA PRO A 322 0.72 -23.99 -24.07
C PRO A 322 1.88 -23.71 -25.02
N ALA A 323 3.02 -23.32 -24.47
CA ALA A 323 4.27 -23.23 -25.22
C ALA A 323 4.51 -24.57 -25.94
N ALA A 324 4.68 -24.47 -27.26
CA ALA A 324 4.73 -25.55 -28.23
C ALA A 324 5.27 -26.89 -27.68
N LEU A 325 4.38 -27.88 -27.60
CA LEU A 325 4.75 -29.30 -27.62
C LEU A 325 5.24 -29.64 -29.03
N ARG A 326 6.50 -29.31 -29.32
CA ARG A 326 7.27 -29.95 -30.37
C ARG A 326 8.70 -30.07 -29.87
N GLU A 327 9.07 -31.26 -29.46
CA GLU A 327 10.23 -31.96 -30.03
C GLU A 327 9.89 -33.46 -30.07
N PRO A 328 10.40 -34.20 -31.08
CA PRO A 328 10.08 -35.61 -31.29
C PRO A 328 10.51 -36.53 -30.14
#